data_AF-A0A9P1IW62-F1
#
_entry.id   AF-A0A9P1IW62-F1
#
_cell.length_a   1.000
_cell.length_b   1.000
_cell.length_c   1.000
_cell.angle_alpha   90.00
_cell.angle_beta   90.00
_cell.angle_gamma   90.00
#
_symmetry.space_group_name_H-M   'P 1'
#
loop_
_entity.id
_entity.type
_entity.pdbx_description
1 polymer ?
#
loop_
_entity_poly.entity_id
_entity_poly.type
_entity_poly.pdbx_seq_one_letter_code
_entity_poly.pdbx_strand_id
1 'polypeptide(L)'
;MMIIPPWMSACLFGPIYDYPAIAVGLYVVFLLGSSSTIVYLLEYRMKAVVSLNNLKISKIASALKYLFFLTNFVVFGCFCNAYNDFQYQEDYKLELDKTDGPFPNFIYCNNCILYKMDSYKTLVFVLFAIFSTTIAANAGFLMAFVSYHALSSNPTIFSKRTMIIQKSFLRSLFLQLGVHFLFLVIPLIAFFPAFLLRLSMEKWQYSVHFLTILFVQHGSFSTLTMLMSNKQLRHNLNLFTQNVRRGLRLSSINESDHTMNQTSIALNIR
;
A
#
# COMPACT_ATOMS: atom_id res chain seq x y z
N MET A 1 -18.50 -28.21 -11.41
CA MET A 1 -17.10 -27.77 -11.57
C MET A 1 -16.97 -26.51 -10.75
N MET A 2 -16.25 -26.56 -9.63
CA MET A 2 -16.18 -25.44 -8.70
C MET A 2 -15.11 -24.49 -9.19
N ILE A 3 -15.52 -23.39 -9.83
CA ILE A 3 -14.58 -22.35 -10.24
C ILE A 3 -14.18 -21.59 -8.98
N ILE A 4 -13.04 -21.98 -8.41
CA ILE A 4 -12.39 -21.31 -7.29
C ILE A 4 -12.17 -19.85 -7.68
N PRO A 5 -12.48 -18.89 -6.78
CA PRO A 5 -12.33 -17.47 -7.06
C PRO A 5 -10.93 -17.20 -7.58
N PRO A 6 -10.77 -16.30 -8.56
CA PRO A 6 -9.43 -15.99 -8.94
C PRO A 6 -8.77 -15.22 -7.76
N TRP A 7 -7.52 -15.63 -7.50
CA TRP A 7 -6.45 -14.98 -6.75
C TRP A 7 -6.52 -14.88 -5.21
N MET A 8 -6.17 -15.98 -4.53
CA MET A 8 -5.16 -15.90 -3.45
C MET A 8 -3.76 -16.24 -3.96
N SER A 9 -3.56 -16.29 -5.27
CA SER A 9 -2.25 -16.40 -5.90
C SER A 9 -1.63 -15.02 -6.03
N ALA A 10 -0.61 -14.75 -5.23
CA ALA A 10 0.28 -13.61 -5.45
C ALA A 10 1.46 -14.10 -6.30
N CYS A 11 1.43 -13.78 -7.59
CA CYS A 11 2.53 -14.06 -8.50
C CYS A 11 3.50 -12.89 -8.52
N LEU A 12 4.78 -13.18 -8.31
CA LEU A 12 5.84 -12.19 -8.32
C LEU A 12 6.45 -12.04 -9.70
N PHE A 13 6.73 -10.79 -10.03
CA PHE A 13 7.46 -10.36 -11.21
C PHE A 13 8.61 -9.47 -10.76
N GLY A 14 9.80 -9.65 -11.34
CA GLY A 14 10.99 -8.86 -11.00
C GLY A 14 12.09 -9.68 -10.30
N PRO A 15 13.16 -9.04 -9.79
CA PRO A 15 14.43 -9.70 -9.49
C PRO A 15 14.43 -10.70 -8.33
N ILE A 16 13.36 -10.74 -7.53
CA ILE A 16 13.19 -11.66 -6.39
C ILE A 16 12.13 -12.74 -6.65
N TYR A 17 11.77 -12.97 -7.93
CA TYR A 17 10.71 -13.91 -8.30
C TYR A 17 10.99 -15.36 -7.85
N ASP A 18 12.27 -15.74 -7.75
CA ASP A 18 12.70 -17.07 -7.25
C ASP A 18 12.50 -17.24 -5.72
N TYR A 19 12.25 -16.15 -4.99
CA TYR A 19 12.14 -16.15 -3.52
C TYR A 19 10.81 -15.56 -3.06
N PRO A 20 9.69 -16.21 -3.36
CA PRO A 20 8.38 -15.60 -3.19
C PRO A 20 8.00 -15.43 -1.71
N ALA A 21 8.40 -16.37 -0.84
CA ALA A 21 8.12 -16.29 0.59
C ALA A 21 8.87 -15.11 1.25
N ILE A 22 10.11 -14.87 0.79
CA ILE A 22 10.90 -13.70 1.20
C ILE A 22 10.22 -12.42 0.74
N ALA A 23 9.72 -12.39 -0.49
CA ALA A 23 9.03 -11.23 -1.03
C ALA A 23 7.73 -10.91 -0.28
N VAL A 24 6.95 -11.93 0.12
CA VAL A 24 5.81 -11.76 1.02
C VAL A 24 6.25 -11.20 2.37
N GLY A 25 7.35 -11.71 2.94
CA GLY A 25 7.91 -11.18 4.17
C GLY A 25 8.33 -9.71 4.07
N LEU A 26 9.00 -9.33 3.00
CA LEU A 26 9.34 -7.92 2.72
C LEU A 26 8.08 -7.07 2.61
N TYR A 27 7.06 -7.56 1.89
CA TYR A 27 5.78 -6.87 1.78
C TYR A 27 5.12 -6.66 3.16
N VAL A 28 5.09 -7.68 4.02
CA VAL A 28 4.59 -7.57 5.40
C VAL A 28 5.39 -6.53 6.18
N VAL A 29 6.72 -6.54 6.12
CA VAL A 29 7.57 -5.54 6.80
C VAL A 29 7.28 -4.13 6.31
N PHE A 30 7.15 -3.93 5.00
CA PHE A 30 6.82 -2.62 4.42
C PHE A 30 5.43 -2.15 4.83
N LEU A 31 4.43 -3.04 4.88
CA LEU A 31 3.09 -2.70 5.36
C LEU A 31 3.09 -2.31 6.84
N LEU A 32 3.76 -3.07 7.70
CA LEU A 32 3.87 -2.76 9.13
C LEU A 32 4.62 -1.44 9.37
N GLY A 33 5.71 -1.20 8.64
CA GLY A 33 6.50 0.03 8.75
C GLY A 33 5.76 1.28 8.23
N SER A 34 5.11 1.17 7.07
CA SER A 34 4.35 2.27 6.47
C SER A 34 3.13 2.65 7.32
N SER A 35 2.36 1.66 7.78
CA SER A 35 1.21 1.89 8.68
C SER A 35 1.65 2.50 10.01
N SER A 36 2.75 2.02 10.60
CA SER A 36 3.39 2.63 11.79
C SER A 36 3.71 4.10 11.59
N THR A 37 4.31 4.45 10.45
CA THR A 37 4.69 5.82 10.11
C THR A 37 3.48 6.73 9.98
N ILE A 38 2.42 6.25 9.31
CA ILE A 38 1.16 7.00 9.15
C ILE A 38 0.53 7.29 10.51
N VAL A 39 0.41 6.29 11.39
CA VAL A 39 -0.18 6.47 12.72
C VAL A 39 0.63 7.45 13.57
N TYR A 40 1.96 7.37 13.56
CA TYR A 40 2.83 8.34 14.25
C TYR A 40 2.63 9.76 13.73
N LEU A 41 2.55 9.92 12.41
CA LEU A 41 2.37 11.24 11.80
C LEU A 41 1.02 11.86 12.21
N LEU A 42 -0.05 11.05 12.26
CA LEU A 42 -1.37 11.50 12.70
C LEU A 42 -1.38 11.87 14.18
N GLU A 43 -0.70 11.12 15.03
CA GLU A 43 -0.59 11.43 16.46
C GLU A 43 0.12 12.76 16.67
N TYR A 44 1.27 12.97 16.01
CA TYR A 44 2.04 14.20 16.13
C TYR A 44 1.20 15.42 15.76
N ARG A 45 0.40 15.30 14.70
CA ARG A 45 -0.51 16.38 14.26
C ARG A 45 -1.65 16.59 15.24
N MET A 46 -2.27 15.53 15.74
CA MET A 46 -3.32 15.62 16.74
C MET A 46 -2.83 16.35 17.99
N LYS A 47 -1.67 15.96 18.53
CA LYS A 47 -1.07 16.60 19.73
C LYS A 47 -0.78 18.08 19.54
N ALA A 48 -0.43 18.51 18.32
CA ALA A 48 -0.19 19.91 18.03
C ALA A 48 -1.47 20.77 18.10
N VAL A 49 -2.66 20.21 17.86
CA VAL A 49 -3.91 20.97 17.69
C VAL A 49 -4.90 20.77 18.85
N VAL A 50 -4.77 19.68 19.63
CA VAL A 50 -5.70 19.35 20.72
C VAL A 50 -5.71 20.44 21.81
N SER A 51 -6.92 20.93 22.12
CA SER A 51 -7.22 21.77 23.28
C SER A 51 -7.89 20.94 24.39
N LEU A 52 -8.03 21.50 25.60
CA LEU A 52 -8.55 20.83 26.80
C LEU A 52 -9.89 20.08 26.59
N ASN A 53 -10.77 20.54 25.70
CA ASN A 53 -12.08 19.91 25.46
C ASN A 53 -12.02 18.58 24.69
N ASN A 54 -10.98 18.34 23.88
CA ASN A 54 -10.84 17.11 23.09
C ASN A 54 -9.92 16.06 23.74
N LEU A 55 -9.52 16.27 25.01
CA LEU A 55 -8.50 15.46 25.68
C LEU A 55 -8.90 13.99 25.89
N LYS A 56 -10.20 13.69 26.05
CA LYS A 56 -10.67 12.31 26.26
C LYS A 56 -10.52 11.47 24.99
N ILE A 57 -11.02 11.98 23.85
CA ILE A 57 -10.95 11.28 22.57
C ILE A 57 -9.49 11.17 22.09
N SER A 58 -8.66 12.19 22.33
CA SER A 58 -7.24 12.13 22.00
C SER A 58 -6.47 11.09 22.83
N LYS A 59 -6.84 10.87 24.10
CA LYS A 59 -6.31 9.79 24.93
C LYS A 59 -6.71 8.41 24.41
N ILE A 60 -7.98 8.22 23.99
CA ILE A 60 -8.43 6.96 23.37
C ILE A 60 -7.65 6.68 22.08
N ALA A 61 -7.52 7.68 21.21
CA ALA A 61 -6.74 7.55 19.98
C ALA A 61 -5.27 7.19 20.27
N SER A 62 -4.67 7.80 21.30
CA SER A 62 -3.31 7.48 21.74
C SER A 62 -3.20 6.07 22.32
N ALA A 63 -4.20 5.58 23.04
CA ALA A 63 -4.23 4.21 23.57
C ALA A 63 -4.31 3.18 22.43
N LEU A 64 -5.18 3.41 21.44
CA LEU A 64 -5.30 2.54 20.26
C LEU A 64 -4.00 2.45 19.47
N LYS A 65 -3.21 3.51 19.41
CA LYS A 65 -1.85 3.46 18.82
C LYS A 65 -0.95 2.45 19.53
N TYR A 66 -0.90 2.45 20.86
CA TYR A 66 -0.07 1.50 21.60
C TYR A 66 -0.54 0.05 21.38
N LEU A 67 -1.86 -0.16 21.36
CA LEU A 67 -2.44 -1.45 21.01
C LEU A 67 -2.04 -1.87 19.58
N PHE A 68 -2.10 -0.97 18.61
CA PHE A 68 -1.67 -1.21 17.23
C PHE A 68 -0.19 -1.60 17.13
N PHE A 69 0.70 -0.93 17.86
CA PHE A 69 2.11 -1.31 17.87
C PHE A 69 2.34 -2.69 18.46
N LEU A 70 1.64 -3.02 19.55
CA LEU A 70 1.68 -4.36 20.12
C LEU A 70 1.20 -5.41 19.10
N THR A 71 0.08 -5.15 18.41
CA THR A 71 -0.43 -6.08 17.40
C THR A 71 0.49 -6.22 16.20
N ASN A 72 1.27 -5.21 15.83
CA ASN A 72 2.27 -5.34 14.75
C ASN A 72 3.38 -6.34 15.09
N PHE A 73 3.86 -6.35 16.35
CA PHE A 73 4.83 -7.37 16.79
C PHE A 73 4.23 -8.77 16.74
N VAL A 74 2.96 -8.91 17.15
CA VAL A 74 2.23 -10.18 17.07
C VAL A 74 2.08 -10.63 15.62
N VAL A 75 1.65 -9.75 14.71
CA VAL A 75 1.50 -10.06 13.28
C VAL A 75 2.83 -10.51 12.68
N PHE A 76 3.93 -9.84 13.00
CA PHE A 76 5.26 -10.24 12.53
C PHE A 76 5.64 -11.64 13.05
N GLY A 77 5.42 -11.91 14.35
CA GLY A 77 5.65 -13.23 14.92
C GLY A 77 4.79 -14.33 14.27
N CYS A 78 3.51 -14.04 14.02
CA CYS A 78 2.62 -14.95 13.30
C CYS A 78 3.08 -15.20 11.86
N PHE A 79 3.60 -14.17 11.17
CA PHE A 79 4.19 -14.34 9.84
C PHE A 79 5.39 -15.28 9.88
N CYS A 80 6.33 -15.09 10.81
CA CYS A 80 7.47 -15.97 10.97
C CYS A 80 7.05 -17.42 11.22
N ASN A 81 6.01 -17.64 12.04
CA ASN A 81 5.47 -18.98 12.27
C ASN A 81 4.80 -19.59 11.02
N ALA A 82 4.13 -18.77 10.22
CA ALA A 82 3.50 -19.17 8.96
C ALA A 82 4.49 -19.22 7.77
N TYR A 83 5.75 -18.83 7.95
CA TYR A 83 6.73 -18.71 6.85
C TYR A 83 6.88 -20.00 6.02
N ASN A 84 6.92 -21.15 6.69
CA ASN A 84 7.03 -22.44 6.01
C ASN A 84 5.82 -22.74 5.12
N ASP A 85 4.62 -22.26 5.48
CA ASP A 85 3.41 -22.42 4.66
C ASP A 85 3.49 -21.59 3.38
N PHE A 86 4.27 -20.50 3.38
CA PHE A 86 4.52 -19.67 2.19
C PHE A 86 5.69 -20.21 1.35
N GLN A 87 6.67 -20.86 1.97
CA GLN A 87 7.85 -21.40 1.28
C GLN A 87 7.56 -22.73 0.59
N TYR A 88 6.87 -23.66 1.26
CA TYR A 88 6.68 -25.03 0.78
C TYR A 88 5.23 -25.25 0.35
N GLN A 89 4.96 -25.00 -0.94
CA GLN A 89 3.58 -24.96 -1.47
C GLN A 89 3.29 -26.00 -2.56
N GLU A 90 4.28 -26.74 -3.03
CA GLU A 90 4.11 -27.68 -4.16
C GLU A 90 3.03 -28.72 -3.86
N ASP A 91 3.13 -29.43 -2.72
CA ASP A 91 2.15 -30.44 -2.32
C ASP A 91 0.74 -29.88 -2.16
N TYR A 92 0.63 -28.67 -1.58
CA TYR A 92 -0.65 -28.00 -1.37
C TYR A 92 -1.32 -27.62 -2.69
N LYS A 93 -0.55 -27.13 -3.67
CA LYS A 93 -1.06 -26.83 -5.02
C LYS A 93 -1.57 -28.09 -5.71
N LEU A 94 -0.83 -29.19 -5.61
CA LEU A 94 -1.21 -30.49 -6.20
C LEU A 94 -2.45 -31.10 -5.54
N GLU A 95 -2.62 -30.91 -4.23
CA GLU A 95 -3.81 -31.38 -3.50
C GLU A 95 -5.05 -30.60 -3.93
N LEU A 96 -4.97 -29.26 -3.94
CA LEU A 96 -6.04 -28.38 -4.40
C LEU A 96 -6.46 -28.68 -5.86
N ASP A 97 -5.50 -28.99 -6.73
CA ASP A 97 -5.77 -29.35 -8.13
C ASP A 97 -6.64 -30.61 -8.24
N LYS A 98 -6.41 -31.59 -7.37
CA LYS A 98 -7.19 -32.83 -7.32
C LYS A 98 -8.58 -32.62 -6.74
N THR A 99 -8.72 -31.77 -5.72
CA THR A 99 -10.00 -31.56 -5.01
C THR A 99 -10.93 -30.61 -5.74
N ASP A 100 -10.37 -29.53 -6.30
CA ASP A 100 -11.15 -28.42 -6.83
C ASP A 100 -11.06 -28.29 -8.36
N GLY A 101 -10.12 -28.99 -8.99
CA GLY A 101 -9.96 -29.11 -10.44
C GLY A 101 -8.75 -28.35 -11.00
N PRO A 102 -8.49 -28.52 -12.32
CA PRO A 102 -7.28 -28.03 -12.98
C PRO A 102 -7.05 -26.53 -12.82
N PHE A 103 -5.95 -26.15 -12.18
CA PHE A 103 -5.49 -24.74 -12.19
C PHE A 103 -4.89 -24.32 -13.54
N PRO A 104 -4.95 -23.03 -13.88
CA PRO A 104 -4.12 -22.48 -14.95
C PRO A 104 -2.63 -22.75 -14.72
N ASN A 105 -1.90 -23.10 -15.79
CA ASN A 105 -0.50 -23.50 -15.74
C ASN A 105 0.43 -22.55 -14.97
N PHE A 106 0.14 -21.24 -14.99
CA PHE A 106 0.98 -20.25 -14.31
C PHE A 106 0.94 -20.35 -12.78
N ILE A 107 -0.10 -20.92 -12.17
CA ILE A 107 -0.21 -21.06 -10.71
C ILE A 107 0.82 -22.06 -10.16
N TYR A 108 1.20 -23.04 -10.98
CA TYR A 108 2.23 -24.03 -10.66
C TYR A 108 3.64 -23.46 -10.60
N CYS A 109 3.87 -22.29 -11.19
CA CYS A 109 5.18 -21.67 -11.14
C CYS A 109 5.58 -21.33 -9.68
N ASN A 110 6.87 -21.47 -9.39
CA ASN A 110 7.42 -21.23 -8.06
C ASN A 110 7.25 -19.77 -7.60
N ASN A 111 7.16 -18.83 -8.54
CA ASN A 111 6.95 -17.40 -8.23
C ASN A 111 5.51 -17.05 -7.79
N CYS A 112 4.56 -18.00 -7.81
CA CYS A 112 3.19 -17.78 -7.40
C CYS A 112 2.92 -18.42 -6.03
N ILE A 113 2.49 -17.60 -5.06
CA ILE A 113 2.13 -18.05 -3.71
C ILE A 113 0.62 -18.10 -3.54
N LEU A 114 0.09 -19.22 -3.05
CA LEU A 114 -1.28 -19.36 -2.57
C LEU A 114 -1.34 -19.22 -1.06
N TYR A 115 -2.32 -18.52 -0.51
CA TYR A 115 -2.52 -18.55 0.95
C TYR A 115 -3.10 -19.91 1.38
N LYS A 116 -2.34 -20.66 2.20
CA LYS A 116 -2.73 -21.99 2.73
C LYS A 116 -3.66 -21.86 3.93
N MET A 117 -4.93 -21.53 3.67
CA MET A 117 -5.87 -21.16 4.75
C MET A 117 -6.38 -22.35 5.57
N ASP A 118 -6.21 -23.57 5.09
CA ASP A 118 -6.44 -24.79 5.89
C ASP A 118 -5.34 -24.99 6.96
N SER A 119 -4.21 -24.28 6.86
CA SER A 119 -3.22 -24.23 7.93
C SER A 119 -3.64 -23.24 9.00
N TYR A 120 -3.76 -23.72 10.24
CA TYR A 120 -4.04 -22.86 11.39
C TYR A 120 -3.02 -21.73 11.55
N LYS A 121 -1.76 -21.94 11.14
CA LYS A 121 -0.70 -20.92 11.25
C LYS A 121 -0.98 -19.73 10.33
N THR A 122 -1.28 -20.03 9.07
CA THR A 122 -1.64 -19.02 8.06
C THR A 122 -2.96 -18.33 8.43
N LEU A 123 -3.96 -19.09 8.90
CA LEU A 123 -5.24 -18.53 9.35
C LEU A 123 -5.04 -17.55 10.52
N VAL A 124 -4.29 -17.94 11.55
CA VAL A 124 -3.97 -17.08 12.71
C VAL A 124 -3.25 -15.81 12.26
N PHE A 125 -2.26 -15.93 11.36
CA PHE A 125 -1.57 -14.78 10.79
C PHE A 125 -2.55 -13.80 10.11
N VAL A 126 -3.43 -14.29 9.24
CA VAL A 126 -4.39 -13.44 8.52
C VAL A 126 -5.38 -12.77 9.49
N LEU A 127 -5.90 -13.49 10.49
CA LEU A 127 -6.81 -12.94 11.48
C LEU A 127 -6.16 -11.81 12.29
N PHE A 128 -4.93 -12.00 12.76
CA PHE A 128 -4.19 -10.95 13.46
C PHE A 128 -3.84 -9.77 12.55
N ALA A 129 -3.52 -10.02 11.28
CA ALA A 129 -3.26 -8.95 10.31
C ALA A 129 -4.51 -8.08 10.08
N ILE A 130 -5.68 -8.69 9.93
CA ILE A 130 -6.96 -7.98 9.82
C ILE A 130 -7.24 -7.18 11.10
N PHE A 131 -7.11 -7.82 12.27
CA PHE A 131 -7.32 -7.15 13.54
C PHE A 131 -6.40 -5.93 13.74
N SER A 132 -5.10 -6.08 13.47
CA SER A 132 -4.13 -4.98 13.54
C SER A 132 -4.50 -3.85 12.58
N THR A 133 -4.89 -4.18 11.34
CA THR A 133 -5.33 -3.20 10.33
C THR A 133 -6.57 -2.44 10.77
N THR A 134 -7.55 -3.12 11.38
CA THR A 134 -8.76 -2.48 11.93
C THR A 134 -8.42 -1.52 13.07
N ILE A 135 -7.52 -1.88 13.98
CA ILE A 135 -7.06 -0.98 15.04
C ILE A 135 -6.37 0.25 14.43
N ALA A 136 -5.47 0.04 13.47
CA ALA A 136 -4.75 1.12 12.80
C ALA A 136 -5.71 2.11 12.13
N ALA A 137 -6.72 1.60 11.41
CA ALA A 137 -7.73 2.39 10.74
C ALA A 137 -8.56 3.23 11.74
N ASN A 138 -9.01 2.62 12.83
CA ASN A 138 -9.76 3.32 13.88
C ASN A 138 -8.91 4.37 14.60
N ALA A 139 -7.67 4.04 14.94
CA ALA A 139 -6.73 4.97 15.57
C ALA A 139 -6.47 6.18 14.66
N GLY A 140 -6.14 5.93 13.39
CA GLY A 140 -5.90 6.97 12.39
C GLY A 140 -7.12 7.85 12.15
N PHE A 141 -8.31 7.24 12.02
CA PHE A 141 -9.57 7.97 11.86
C PHE A 141 -9.84 8.90 13.04
N LEU A 142 -9.73 8.40 14.28
CA LEU A 142 -9.95 9.22 15.47
C LEU A 142 -8.94 10.36 15.57
N MET A 143 -7.66 10.12 15.29
CA MET A 143 -6.64 11.18 15.29
C MET A 143 -6.92 12.25 14.24
N ALA A 144 -7.32 11.85 13.02
CA ALA A 144 -7.67 12.77 11.95
C ALA A 144 -8.95 13.56 12.30
N PHE A 145 -9.97 12.89 12.84
CA PHE A 145 -11.23 13.49 13.26
C PHE A 145 -11.02 14.53 14.36
N VAL A 146 -10.27 14.19 15.42
CA VAL A 146 -9.94 15.12 16.50
C VAL A 146 -9.14 16.31 15.97
N SER A 147 -8.16 16.06 15.10
CA SER A 147 -7.37 17.13 14.47
C SER A 147 -8.25 18.09 13.66
N TYR A 148 -9.19 17.55 12.87
CA TYR A 148 -10.12 18.34 12.08
C TYR A 148 -11.06 19.17 12.96
N HIS A 149 -11.67 18.55 13.96
CA HIS A 149 -12.60 19.22 14.87
C HIS A 149 -11.89 20.35 15.65
N ALA A 150 -10.71 20.06 16.21
CA ALA A 150 -9.93 21.05 16.96
C ALA A 150 -9.49 22.25 16.10
N LEU A 151 -9.15 22.00 14.83
CA LEU A 151 -8.78 23.05 13.88
C LEU A 151 -9.98 23.88 13.40
N SER A 152 -11.18 23.31 13.42
CA SER A 152 -12.42 24.00 13.09
C SER A 152 -12.92 24.85 14.26
N SER A 153 -12.79 24.36 15.50
CA SER A 153 -13.32 25.03 16.69
C SER A 153 -12.43 26.14 17.23
N ASN A 154 -11.10 26.04 17.10
CA ASN A 154 -10.15 26.98 17.71
C ASN A 154 -9.17 27.56 16.67
N PRO A 155 -9.61 28.48 15.79
CA PRO A 155 -8.75 29.07 14.77
C PRO A 155 -7.66 30.00 15.32
N THR A 156 -7.70 30.33 16.62
CA THR A 156 -6.82 31.32 17.27
C THR A 156 -5.46 30.77 17.73
N ILE A 157 -5.28 29.44 17.80
CA ILE A 157 -4.03 28.81 18.29
C ILE A 157 -2.88 28.96 17.28
N PHE A 158 -3.21 29.08 15.99
CA PHE A 158 -2.23 29.09 14.91
C PHE A 158 -2.29 30.36 14.09
N SER A 159 -1.14 30.75 13.52
CA SER A 159 -1.13 31.77 12.46
C SER A 159 -2.02 31.34 11.29
N LYS A 160 -2.60 32.33 10.58
CA LYS A 160 -3.41 32.09 9.36
C LYS A 160 -2.69 31.17 8.36
N ARG A 161 -1.37 31.35 8.21
CA ARG A 161 -0.52 30.54 7.33
C ARG A 161 -0.43 29.08 7.79
N THR A 162 -0.18 28.84 9.08
CA THR A 162 -0.09 27.48 9.66
C THR A 162 -1.43 26.75 9.57
N MET A 163 -2.55 27.45 9.82
CA MET A 163 -3.89 26.87 9.72
C MET A 163 -4.22 26.41 8.29
N ILE A 164 -3.87 27.21 7.27
CA ILE A 164 -4.06 26.84 5.86
C ILE A 164 -3.28 25.56 5.52
N ILE A 165 -2.05 25.45 6.00
CA ILE A 165 -1.21 24.26 5.77
C ILE A 165 -1.85 23.02 6.42
N GLN A 166 -2.30 23.13 7.68
CA GLN A 166 -2.93 22.03 8.40
C GLN A 166 -4.23 21.57 7.74
N LYS A 167 -5.09 22.50 7.30
CA LYS A 167 -6.33 22.17 6.55
C LYS A 167 -6.03 21.52 5.21
N SER A 168 -5.04 22.02 4.47
CA SER A 168 -4.62 21.43 3.19
C SER A 168 -4.08 20.01 3.37
N PHE A 169 -3.34 19.77 4.44
CA PHE A 169 -2.82 18.46 4.77
C PHE A 169 -3.93 17.48 5.15
N LEU A 170 -4.84 17.85 6.07
CA LEU A 170 -5.97 17.00 6.45
C LEU A 170 -6.84 16.65 5.23
N ARG A 171 -7.07 17.59 4.32
CA ARG A 171 -7.78 17.31 3.06
C ARG A 171 -7.03 16.29 2.19
N SER A 172 -5.71 16.41 2.07
CA SER A 172 -4.89 15.42 1.35
C SER A 172 -4.99 14.04 1.99
N LEU A 173 -4.96 13.96 3.32
CA LEU A 173 -5.12 12.73 4.07
C LEU A 173 -6.50 12.09 3.86
N PHE A 174 -7.60 12.86 3.92
CA PHE A 174 -8.94 12.32 3.67
C PHE A 174 -9.09 11.80 2.25
N LEU A 175 -8.51 12.49 1.25
CA LEU A 175 -8.46 11.99 -0.12
C LEU A 175 -7.69 10.68 -0.22
N GLN A 176 -6.52 10.60 0.44
CA GLN A 176 -5.71 9.39 0.49
C GLN A 176 -6.48 8.22 1.12
N LEU A 177 -7.15 8.47 2.25
CA LEU A 177 -7.97 7.47 2.94
C LEU A 177 -9.13 7.00 2.06
N GLY A 178 -9.78 7.92 1.33
CA GLY A 178 -10.84 7.59 0.38
C GLY A 178 -10.36 6.64 -0.73
N VAL A 179 -9.16 6.88 -1.28
CA VAL A 179 -8.56 5.97 -2.26
C VAL A 179 -8.28 4.60 -1.64
N HIS A 180 -7.68 4.53 -0.45
CA HIS A 180 -7.43 3.23 0.19
C HIS A 180 -8.74 2.51 0.54
N PHE A 181 -9.78 3.24 0.93
CA PHE A 181 -11.09 2.64 1.17
C PHE A 181 -11.68 2.02 -0.10
N LEU A 182 -11.68 2.78 -1.21
CA LEU A 182 -12.23 2.34 -2.49
C LEU A 182 -11.43 1.19 -3.12
N PHE A 183 -10.10 1.26 -3.08
CA PHE A 183 -9.22 0.34 -3.79
C PHE A 183 -8.69 -0.82 -2.93
N LEU A 184 -8.74 -0.75 -1.59
CA LEU A 184 -8.32 -1.85 -0.71
C LEU A 184 -9.46 -2.41 0.12
N VAL A 185 -10.21 -1.55 0.84
CA VAL A 185 -11.21 -2.02 1.80
C VAL A 185 -12.40 -2.68 1.11
N ILE A 186 -12.90 -2.11 0.01
CA ILE A 186 -14.02 -2.70 -0.75
C ILE A 186 -13.65 -4.08 -1.33
N PRO A 187 -12.52 -4.25 -2.05
CA PRO A 187 -12.07 -5.57 -2.47
C PRO A 187 -11.92 -6.55 -1.31
N LEU A 188 -11.35 -6.11 -0.18
CA LEU A 188 -11.16 -6.97 0.98
C LEU A 188 -12.49 -7.45 1.58
N ILE A 189 -13.49 -6.57 1.73
CA ILE A 189 -14.83 -6.92 2.23
C ILE A 189 -15.55 -7.87 1.26
N ALA A 190 -15.31 -7.77 -0.05
CA ALA A 190 -15.92 -8.68 -1.02
C ALA A 190 -15.22 -10.04 -1.05
N PHE A 191 -13.88 -10.06 -0.99
CA PHE A 191 -13.09 -11.29 -1.06
C PHE A 191 -13.13 -12.10 0.22
N PHE A 192 -13.08 -11.45 1.38
CA PHE A 192 -12.90 -12.15 2.65
C PHE A 192 -14.09 -13.07 3.03
N PRO A 193 -15.37 -12.65 2.94
CA PRO A 193 -16.50 -13.53 3.21
C PRO A 193 -16.66 -14.63 2.16
N ALA A 194 -16.47 -14.29 0.88
CA ALA A 194 -16.55 -15.28 -0.19
C ALA A 194 -15.47 -16.36 -0.03
N PHE A 195 -14.32 -15.96 0.47
CA PHE A 195 -13.23 -16.85 0.82
C PHE A 195 -13.57 -17.73 2.04
N LEU A 196 -14.04 -17.14 3.15
CA LEU A 196 -14.41 -17.89 4.37
C LEU A 196 -15.54 -18.90 4.13
N LEU A 197 -16.52 -18.56 3.30
CA LEU A 197 -17.69 -19.38 3.03
C LEU A 197 -17.50 -20.32 1.84
N ARG A 198 -16.29 -20.37 1.24
CA ARG A 198 -15.95 -21.15 0.04
C ARG A 198 -17.02 -20.99 -1.07
N LEU A 199 -17.47 -19.75 -1.31
CA LEU A 199 -18.51 -19.50 -2.29
C LEU A 199 -17.97 -19.73 -3.71
N SER A 200 -18.71 -20.47 -4.52
CA SER A 200 -18.42 -20.59 -5.95
C SER A 200 -18.61 -19.23 -6.64
N MET A 201 -17.56 -18.73 -7.29
CA MET A 201 -17.56 -17.43 -7.96
C MET A 201 -17.78 -17.54 -9.46
N GLU A 202 -18.23 -18.69 -9.95
CA GLU A 202 -18.49 -18.96 -11.38
C GLU A 202 -19.43 -17.91 -12.00
N LYS A 203 -20.45 -17.45 -11.27
CA LYS A 203 -21.37 -16.40 -11.73
C LYS A 203 -20.83 -14.96 -11.55
N TRP A 204 -19.74 -14.79 -10.81
CA TRP A 204 -19.20 -13.48 -10.40
C TRP A 204 -17.79 -13.22 -10.95
N GLN A 205 -17.35 -13.98 -11.95
CA GLN A 205 -15.99 -13.90 -12.50
C GLN A 205 -15.58 -12.48 -12.89
N TYR A 206 -16.45 -11.75 -13.61
CA TYR A 206 -16.18 -10.35 -13.98
C TYR A 206 -16.00 -9.44 -12.76
N SER A 207 -16.82 -9.62 -11.72
CA SER A 207 -16.70 -8.85 -10.48
C SER A 207 -15.40 -9.14 -9.75
N VAL A 208 -14.94 -10.40 -9.70
CA VAL A 208 -13.66 -10.73 -9.09
C VAL A 208 -12.49 -10.13 -9.86
N HIS A 209 -12.48 -10.23 -11.19
CA HIS A 209 -11.43 -9.62 -12.01
C HIS A 209 -11.37 -8.11 -11.80
N PHE A 210 -12.52 -7.45 -11.78
CA PHE A 210 -12.61 -6.01 -11.51
C PHE A 210 -12.08 -5.64 -10.12
N LEU A 211 -12.51 -6.34 -9.07
CA LEU A 211 -12.05 -6.12 -7.70
C LEU A 211 -10.54 -6.38 -7.54
N THR A 212 -10.00 -7.34 -8.27
CA THR A 212 -8.55 -7.62 -8.31
C THR A 212 -7.80 -6.47 -8.96
N ILE A 213 -8.31 -5.92 -10.07
CA ILE A 213 -7.71 -4.75 -10.71
C ILE A 213 -7.73 -3.54 -9.76
N LEU A 214 -8.83 -3.32 -9.04
CA LEU A 214 -8.89 -2.28 -8.00
C LEU A 214 -7.82 -2.49 -6.93
N PHE A 215 -7.71 -3.72 -6.41
CA PHE A 215 -6.70 -4.05 -5.42
C PHE A 215 -5.29 -3.79 -5.93
N VAL A 216 -4.93 -4.24 -7.14
CA VAL A 216 -3.58 -4.05 -7.70
C VAL A 216 -3.28 -2.57 -7.98
N GLN A 217 -4.27 -1.78 -8.41
CA GLN A 217 -4.05 -0.38 -8.79
C GLN A 217 -4.02 0.60 -7.62
N HIS A 218 -4.28 0.16 -6.38
CA HIS A 218 -4.31 1.04 -5.21
C HIS A 218 -3.04 1.89 -5.06
N GLY A 219 -1.85 1.32 -5.31
CA GLY A 219 -0.56 2.01 -5.18
C GLY A 219 -0.39 3.15 -6.19
N SER A 220 -0.80 2.91 -7.43
CA SER A 220 -0.79 3.91 -8.52
C SER A 220 -1.70 5.08 -8.19
N PHE A 221 -2.95 4.80 -7.80
CA PHE A 221 -3.92 5.84 -7.44
C PHE A 221 -3.55 6.58 -6.15
N SER A 222 -3.03 5.87 -5.15
CA SER A 222 -2.49 6.43 -3.91
C SER A 222 -1.36 7.44 -4.19
N THR A 223 -0.46 7.11 -5.12
CA THR A 223 0.63 8.01 -5.55
C THR A 223 0.08 9.22 -6.32
N LEU A 224 -0.85 8.98 -7.25
CA LEU A 224 -1.48 10.04 -8.05
C LEU A 224 -2.21 11.05 -7.14
N THR A 225 -3.00 10.58 -6.18
CA THR A 225 -3.69 11.43 -5.22
C THR A 225 -2.72 12.23 -4.35
N MET A 226 -1.62 11.64 -3.91
CA MET A 226 -0.58 12.36 -3.18
C MET A 226 0.04 13.48 -4.05
N LEU A 227 0.39 13.19 -5.30
CA LEU A 227 0.91 14.19 -6.25
C LEU A 227 -0.12 15.31 -6.51
N MET A 228 -1.38 14.99 -6.73
CA MET A 228 -2.44 15.97 -7.02
C MET A 228 -2.87 16.78 -5.79
N SER A 229 -2.73 16.25 -4.58
CA SER A 229 -3.16 16.94 -3.37
C SER A 229 -2.04 17.74 -2.68
N ASN A 230 -0.77 17.39 -2.89
CA ASN A 230 0.37 18.04 -2.26
C ASN A 230 1.07 19.06 -3.18
N LYS A 231 0.81 20.36 -2.95
CA LYS A 231 1.43 21.46 -3.72
C LYS A 231 2.96 21.46 -3.64
N GLN A 232 3.53 21.15 -2.47
CA GLN A 232 4.97 21.14 -2.28
C GLN A 232 5.64 20.04 -3.10
N LEU A 233 5.03 18.84 -3.10
CA LEU A 233 5.53 17.70 -3.86
C LEU A 233 5.50 17.99 -5.37
N ARG A 234 4.43 18.61 -5.88
CA ARG A 234 4.37 19.04 -7.30
C ARG A 234 5.43 20.06 -7.65
N HIS A 235 5.65 21.05 -6.78
CA HIS A 235 6.66 22.07 -7.03
C HIS A 235 8.05 21.44 -7.15
N ASN A 236 8.43 20.58 -6.21
CA ASN A 236 9.71 19.88 -6.23
C ASN A 236 9.83 18.92 -7.45
N LEU A 237 8.75 18.21 -7.80
CA LEU A 237 8.75 17.34 -8.99
C LEU A 237 8.96 18.15 -10.27
N ASN A 238 8.28 19.29 -10.42
CA ASN A 238 8.44 20.16 -11.57
C ASN A 238 9.88 20.69 -11.69
N LEU A 239 10.51 21.08 -10.57
CA LEU A 239 11.91 21.50 -10.55
C LEU A 239 12.84 20.35 -10.97
N PHE A 240 12.62 19.15 -10.43
CA PHE A 240 13.39 17.97 -10.83
C PHE A 240 13.25 17.68 -12.33
N THR A 241 12.02 17.66 -12.86
CA THR A 241 11.76 17.44 -14.29
C THR A 241 12.40 18.52 -15.16
N GLN A 242 12.38 19.78 -14.73
CA GLN A 242 13.07 20.87 -15.43
C GLN A 242 14.58 20.66 -15.45
N ASN A 243 15.18 20.25 -14.32
CA ASN A 243 16.61 19.99 -14.22
C ASN A 243 17.04 18.79 -15.09
N VAL A 244 16.26 17.70 -15.10
CA VAL A 244 16.51 16.55 -15.97
C VAL A 244 16.40 16.95 -17.45
N ARG A 245 15.36 17.70 -17.84
CA ARG A 245 15.23 18.20 -19.22
C ARG A 245 16.39 19.12 -19.62
N ARG A 246 16.89 19.95 -18.71
CA ARG A 246 18.06 20.79 -18.95
C ARG A 246 19.33 19.94 -19.12
N GLY A 247 19.54 18.93 -18.27
CA GLY A 247 20.65 18.00 -18.38
C GLY A 247 20.67 17.25 -19.72
N LEU A 248 19.50 16.73 -20.14
CA LEU A 248 19.36 16.04 -21.44
C LEU A 248 19.56 16.97 -22.64
N ARG A 249 19.14 18.25 -22.55
CA ARG A 249 19.42 19.23 -23.61
C ARG A 249 20.90 19.57 -23.70
N LEU A 250 21.59 19.71 -22.57
CA LEU A 250 23.02 20.00 -22.54
C LEU A 250 23.85 18.81 -23.06
N SER A 251 23.46 17.57 -22.75
CA SER A 251 24.11 16.39 -23.32
C SER A 251 23.92 16.32 -24.84
N SER A 252 22.71 16.62 -25.35
CA SER A 252 22.47 16.64 -26.80
C SER A 252 23.26 17.74 -27.52
N ILE A 253 23.49 18.90 -26.89
CA ILE A 253 24.27 20.00 -27.47
C ILE A 253 25.76 19.63 -27.53
N ASN A 254 26.32 19.08 -26.44
CA ASN A 254 27.70 18.62 -26.43
C ASN A 254 27.97 17.49 -27.44
N GLU A 255 26.99 16.61 -27.66
CA GLU A 255 27.08 15.52 -28.64
C GLU A 255 26.98 16.04 -30.08
N SER A 256 26.19 17.09 -30.34
CA SER A 256 26.16 17.78 -31.64
C SER A 256 27.44 18.58 -31.94
N ASP A 257 28.04 19.21 -30.93
CA ASP A 257 29.29 19.96 -31.10
C ASP A 257 30.47 19.02 -31.38
N HIS A 258 30.55 17.87 -30.72
CA HIS A 258 31.56 16.86 -31.01
C HIS A 258 31.42 16.24 -32.41
N THR A 259 30.19 16.02 -32.88
CA THR A 259 29.94 15.47 -34.23
C THR A 259 30.20 16.50 -35.34
N MET A 260 29.87 17.79 -35.14
CA MET A 260 30.28 18.86 -36.06
C MET A 260 31.79 19.01 -36.12
N ASN A 261 32.50 18.96 -34.99
CA ASN A 261 33.96 19.08 -34.99
C ASN A 261 34.64 17.90 -35.73
N GLN A 262 34.12 16.68 -35.58
CA GLN A 262 34.63 15.52 -36.32
C GLN A 262 34.34 15.58 -37.83
N THR A 263 33.18 16.11 -38.24
CA THR A 263 32.86 16.29 -39.68
C THR A 263 33.65 17.43 -40.31
N SER A 264 33.92 18.52 -39.59
CA SER A 264 34.80 19.60 -40.05
C SER A 264 36.25 19.14 -40.20
N ILE A 265 36.76 18.29 -39.30
CA ILE A 265 38.10 17.70 -39.42
C ILE A 265 38.16 16.76 -40.63
N ALA A 266 37.13 15.96 -40.89
CA ALA A 266 37.09 15.05 -42.04
C ALA A 266 36.98 15.77 -43.40
N LEU A 267 36.36 16.95 -43.46
CA LEU A 267 36.24 17.76 -44.67
C LEU A 267 37.50 18.57 -45.01
N ASN A 268 38.35 18.88 -44.03
CA ASN A 268 39.63 19.59 -44.23
C ASN A 268 40.81 18.67 -44.62
N ILE A 269 40.59 17.36 -44.77
CA ILE A 269 41.60 16.36 -45.11
C ILE A 269 41.42 15.84 -46.57
N ARG A 270 40.56 16.48 -47.38
CA ARG A 270 40.47 16.27 -48.84
C ARG A 270 40.89 17.51 -49.60
#